data_AF-A0AAD1G2E1-F1
#
_entry.id   AF-A0AAD1G2E1-F1
#
_cell.length_a   1.000
_cell.length_b   1.000
_cell.length_c   1.000
_cell.angle_alpha   90.00
_cell.angle_beta   90.00
_cell.angle_gamma   90.00
#
_symmetry.space_group_name_H-M   'P 1'
#
loop_
_entity.id
_entity.type
_entity.pdbx_description
1 polymer ?
#
loop_
_entity_poly.entity_id
_entity_poly.type
_entity_poly.pdbx_seq_one_letter_code
_entity_poly.pdbx_strand_id
1 'polypeptide(L)'
;MLRTLIGVALAGVPSVAMAYIAEEVDHGSLGSAMGVYIAGSAIGGMAGRIGVTWLSEFLGWQAAIAAAGLIGVCAGTIFLFSAPQSRGFSTTHHNLSSLAAATRRLFADRALPWLYLEGCLLLGTFVTIFNYLGFHLEQPPYSLSRAAIGSIFFLYIIGSYSSAWFGGLASRY
;
A
#
# COMPACT_ATOMS: atom_id res chain seq x y z
N MET A 1 14.41 14.07 -9.37
CA MET A 1 13.14 14.72 -9.78
C MET A 1 12.08 13.71 -10.24
N LEU A 2 12.35 12.81 -11.19
CA LEU A 2 11.36 11.84 -11.67
C LEU A 2 10.78 10.92 -10.57
N ARG A 3 11.62 10.41 -9.66
CA ARG A 3 11.16 9.60 -8.51
C ARG A 3 10.26 10.38 -7.54
N THR A 4 10.51 11.68 -7.37
CA THR A 4 9.70 12.55 -6.52
C THR A 4 8.30 12.71 -7.11
N LEU A 5 8.20 12.93 -8.43
CA LEU A 5 6.91 13.02 -9.14
C LEU A 5 6.12 11.72 -9.07
N ILE A 6 6.79 10.58 -9.24
CA ILE A 6 6.17 9.26 -9.09
C ILE A 6 5.65 9.07 -7.65
N GLY A 7 6.44 9.45 -6.64
CA GLY A 7 6.02 9.38 -5.25
C GLY A 7 4.78 10.23 -4.96
N VAL A 8 4.72 11.46 -5.48
CA VAL A 8 3.55 12.33 -5.35
C VAL A 8 2.32 11.73 -6.03
N ALA A 9 2.46 11.19 -7.24
CA ALA A 9 1.36 10.55 -7.96
C ALA A 9 0.85 9.30 -7.22
N LEU A 10 1.75 8.46 -6.71
CA LEU A 10 1.39 7.22 -6.00
C LEU A 10 0.77 7.48 -4.63
N ALA A 11 1.08 8.60 -3.96
CA ALA A 11 0.49 8.95 -2.68
C ALA A 11 -1.02 9.21 -2.77
N GLY A 12 -1.51 9.69 -3.93
CA GLY A 12 -2.93 9.93 -4.16
C GLY A 12 -3.76 8.64 -4.27
N VAL A 13 -3.18 7.57 -4.79
CA VAL A 13 -3.89 6.29 -5.05
C VAL A 13 -4.53 5.69 -3.78
N PRO A 14 -3.79 5.47 -2.67
CA PRO A 14 -4.40 4.92 -1.46
C PRO A 14 -5.35 5.90 -0.79
N SER A 15 -5.08 7.21 -0.87
CA SER A 15 -5.96 8.23 -0.30
C SER A 15 -7.33 8.23 -0.97
N VAL A 16 -7.37 8.18 -2.31
CA VAL A 16 -8.62 8.16 -3.07
C VAL A 16 -9.32 6.81 -2.92
N ALA A 17 -8.58 5.70 -2.92
CA ALA A 17 -9.16 4.37 -2.72
C ALA A 17 -9.83 4.23 -1.35
N MET A 18 -9.19 4.72 -0.28
CA MET A 18 -9.78 4.69 1.06
C MET A 18 -11.01 5.59 1.19
N ALA A 19 -10.98 6.79 0.58
CA ALA A 19 -12.15 7.66 0.54
C ALA A 19 -13.33 7.00 -0.20
N TYR A 20 -13.06 6.39 -1.36
CA TYR A 20 -14.06 5.67 -2.14
C TYR A 20 -14.67 4.49 -1.36
N ILE A 21 -13.83 3.68 -0.68
CA ILE A 21 -14.32 2.58 0.16
C ILE A 21 -15.17 3.12 1.31
N ALA A 22 -14.78 4.23 1.94
CA ALA A 22 -15.51 4.81 3.05
C ALA A 22 -16.86 5.44 2.63
N GLU A 23 -16.96 5.94 1.40
CA GLU A 23 -18.18 6.55 0.86
C GLU A 23 -19.18 5.51 0.32
N GLU A 24 -18.70 4.41 -0.29
CA GLU A 24 -19.54 3.45 -1.02
C GLU A 24 -19.89 2.19 -0.19
N VAL A 25 -19.13 1.87 0.87
CA VAL A 25 -19.33 0.67 1.69
C VAL A 25 -20.12 1.00 2.97
N ASP A 26 -21.17 0.23 3.25
CA ASP A 26 -21.99 0.36 4.46
C ASP A 26 -21.13 0.27 5.73
N HIS A 27 -21.41 1.12 6.73
CA HIS A 27 -20.63 1.29 7.97
C HIS A 27 -20.36 -0.04 8.71
N GLY A 28 -21.27 -1.01 8.62
CA GLY A 28 -21.10 -2.34 9.23
C GLY A 28 -20.05 -3.24 8.54
N SER A 29 -19.65 -2.93 7.31
CA SER A 29 -18.71 -3.72 6.50
C SER A 29 -17.43 -2.99 6.10
N LEU A 30 -17.32 -1.71 6.48
CA LEU A 30 -16.19 -0.83 6.15
C LEU A 30 -14.85 -1.38 6.68
N GLY A 31 -14.83 -1.93 7.90
CA GLY A 31 -13.63 -2.56 8.47
C GLY A 31 -13.15 -3.78 7.69
N SER A 32 -14.08 -4.63 7.23
CA SER A 32 -13.76 -5.79 6.38
C SER A 32 -13.25 -5.35 5.01
N ALA A 33 -13.86 -4.33 4.40
CA ALA A 33 -13.44 -3.81 3.10
C ALA A 33 -12.03 -3.17 3.17
N MET A 34 -11.75 -2.39 4.23
CA MET A 34 -10.41 -1.86 4.50
C MET A 34 -9.39 -2.99 4.71
N GLY A 35 -9.75 -4.04 5.45
CA GLY A 35 -8.90 -5.21 5.67
C GLY A 35 -8.52 -5.92 4.35
N VAL A 36 -9.49 -6.13 3.46
CA VAL A 36 -9.26 -6.72 2.12
C VAL A 36 -8.38 -5.82 1.26
N TYR A 37 -8.59 -4.50 1.30
CA TYR A 37 -7.75 -3.53 0.57
C TYR A 37 -6.29 -3.56 1.04
N ILE A 38 -6.06 -3.58 2.36
CA ILE A 38 -4.72 -3.65 2.94
C ILE A 38 -4.05 -4.98 2.58
N ALA A 39 -4.77 -6.11 2.74
CA ALA A 39 -4.25 -7.44 2.40
C ALA A 39 -3.89 -7.54 0.91
N GLY A 40 -4.73 -6.99 0.02
CA GLY A 40 -4.48 -6.93 -1.42
C GLY A 40 -3.26 -6.08 -1.76
N SER A 41 -3.08 -4.93 -1.10
CA SER A 41 -1.91 -4.05 -1.29
C SER A 41 -0.61 -4.75 -0.88
N ALA A 42 -0.62 -5.48 0.22
CA ALA A 42 0.53 -6.27 0.66
C ALA A 42 0.85 -7.43 -0.32
N ILE A 43 -0.16 -8.18 -0.77
CA ILE A 43 0.03 -9.25 -1.77
C ILE A 43 0.56 -8.68 -3.08
N GLY A 44 0.02 -7.56 -3.56
CA GLY A 44 0.47 -6.89 -4.77
C GLY A 44 1.92 -6.39 -4.67
N GLY A 45 2.29 -5.79 -3.54
CA GLY A 45 3.66 -5.36 -3.28
C GLY A 45 4.65 -6.52 -3.28
N MET A 46 4.25 -7.66 -2.68
CA MET A 46 5.05 -8.88 -2.67
C MET A 46 5.21 -9.50 -4.06
N ALA A 47 4.10 -9.74 -4.76
CA ALA A 47 4.08 -10.33 -6.09
C ALA A 47 4.85 -9.47 -7.10
N GLY A 48 4.68 -8.14 -7.01
CA GLY A 48 5.44 -7.20 -7.83
C GLY A 48 6.94 -7.25 -7.55
N ARG A 49 7.34 -7.29 -6.27
CA ARG A 49 8.76 -7.33 -5.90
C ARG A 49 9.42 -8.64 -6.31
N ILE A 50 8.80 -9.78 -6.00
CA ILE A 50 9.31 -11.10 -6.41
C ILE A 50 9.36 -11.20 -7.95
N GLY A 51 8.27 -10.81 -8.63
CA GLY A 51 8.17 -10.88 -10.08
C GLY A 51 9.21 -10.01 -10.79
N VAL A 52 9.37 -8.74 -10.37
CA VAL A 52 10.36 -7.83 -10.94
C VAL A 52 11.79 -8.27 -10.64
N THR A 53 12.08 -8.74 -9.43
CA THR A 53 13.40 -9.28 -9.08
C THR A 53 13.74 -10.47 -9.96
N TRP A 54 12.84 -11.45 -10.09
CA TRP A 54 13.04 -12.63 -10.92
C TRP A 54 13.23 -12.25 -12.39
N LEU A 55 12.37 -11.39 -12.92
CA LEU A 55 12.43 -10.94 -14.31
C LEU A 55 13.72 -10.16 -14.62
N SER A 56 14.22 -9.39 -13.65
CA SER A 56 15.48 -8.64 -13.77
C SER A 56 16.71 -9.54 -13.82
N GLU A 57 16.65 -10.77 -13.31
CA GLU A 57 17.77 -11.71 -13.38
C GLU A 57 17.94 -12.30 -14.80
N PHE A 58 16.83 -12.56 -15.50
CA PHE A 58 16.86 -13.19 -16.82
C PHE A 58 16.91 -12.18 -17.98
N LEU A 59 16.16 -11.08 -17.87
CA LEU A 59 15.94 -10.13 -18.97
C LEU A 59 16.60 -8.76 -18.73
N GLY A 60 17.26 -8.58 -17.59
CA GLY A 60 17.85 -7.30 -17.17
C GLY A 60 16.83 -6.32 -16.59
N TRP A 61 17.35 -5.28 -15.93
CA TRP A 61 16.54 -4.35 -15.14
C TRP A 61 15.60 -3.48 -15.99
N GLN A 62 15.98 -3.16 -17.23
CA GLN A 62 15.16 -2.34 -18.13
C GLN A 62 13.86 -3.07 -18.53
N ALA A 63 13.97 -4.35 -18.90
CA ALA A 63 12.83 -5.18 -19.27
C ALA A 63 11.92 -5.43 -18.06
N ALA A 64 12.50 -5.61 -16.87
CA ALA A 64 11.75 -5.79 -15.64
C ALA A 64 10.90 -4.55 -15.28
N ILE A 65 11.47 -3.35 -15.40
CA ILE A 65 10.74 -2.09 -15.19
C ILE A 65 9.67 -1.89 -16.26
N ALA A 66 9.97 -2.19 -17.53
CA ALA A 66 9.00 -2.07 -18.62
C ALA A 66 7.80 -3.00 -18.41
N ALA A 67 8.03 -4.26 -18.03
CA ALA A 67 6.98 -5.23 -17.73
C ALA A 67 6.12 -4.79 -16.54
N ALA A 68 6.73 -4.31 -15.45
CA ALA A 68 6.00 -3.78 -14.30
C ALA A 68 5.12 -2.58 -14.68
N GLY A 69 5.64 -1.67 -15.50
CA GLY A 69 4.88 -0.55 -16.03
C GLY A 69 3.69 -1.00 -16.87
N LEU A 70 3.88 -2.00 -17.73
CA LEU A 70 2.84 -2.53 -18.62
C LEU A 70 1.74 -3.24 -17.83
N ILE A 71 2.10 -4.02 -16.80
CA ILE A 71 1.14 -4.61 -15.86
C ILE A 71 0.36 -3.51 -15.13
N GLY A 72 1.04 -2.45 -14.68
CA GLY A 72 0.40 -1.30 -14.04
C GLY A 72 -0.61 -0.60 -14.94
N VAL A 73 -0.28 -0.41 -16.22
CA VAL A 73 -1.22 0.15 -17.21
C VAL A 73 -2.40 -0.78 -17.44
N CYS A 74 -2.19 -2.08 -17.58
CA CYS A 74 -3.27 -3.06 -17.73
C CYS A 74 -4.20 -3.10 -16.50
N ALA A 75 -3.64 -3.06 -15.29
CA ALA A 75 -4.42 -3.00 -14.06
C ALA A 75 -5.22 -1.69 -13.98
N GLY A 76 -4.60 -0.57 -14.36
CA GLY A 76 -5.27 0.74 -14.43
C GLY A 76 -6.40 0.77 -15.46
N THR A 77 -6.22 0.17 -16.64
CA THR A 77 -7.29 0.09 -17.64
C THR A 77 -8.42 -0.83 -17.21
N ILE A 78 -8.12 -2.00 -16.64
CA ILE A 78 -9.13 -2.89 -16.06
C ILE A 78 -9.92 -2.18 -14.97
N PHE A 79 -9.23 -1.41 -14.10
CA PHE A 79 -9.89 -0.60 -13.09
C PHE A 79 -10.78 0.48 -13.70
N LEU A 80 -10.33 1.18 -14.74
CA LEU A 80 -11.16 2.17 -15.45
C LEU A 80 -12.41 1.57 -16.08
N PHE A 81 -12.32 0.34 -16.62
CA PHE A 81 -13.48 -0.35 -17.21
C PHE A 81 -14.38 -1.02 -16.17
N SER A 82 -13.83 -1.46 -15.03
CA SER A 82 -14.58 -2.18 -13.99
C SER A 82 -15.11 -1.28 -12.89
N ALA A 83 -14.54 -0.09 -12.71
CA ALA A 83 -14.99 0.86 -11.71
C ALA A 83 -16.41 1.33 -12.09
N PRO A 84 -17.44 1.02 -11.28
CA PRO A 84 -18.77 1.54 -11.50
C PRO A 84 -18.73 3.07 -11.44
N GLN A 85 -19.53 3.74 -12.28
CA GLN A 85 -19.64 5.20 -12.26
C GLN A 85 -19.99 5.65 -10.84
N SER A 86 -19.14 6.47 -10.23
CA SER A 86 -19.32 7.01 -8.88
C SER A 86 -20.70 7.68 -8.77
N ARG A 87 -21.63 7.06 -8.03
CA ARG A 87 -23.01 7.53 -7.89
C ARG A 87 -23.19 8.52 -6.73
N GLY A 88 -22.16 8.69 -5.90
CA GLY A 88 -22.20 9.53 -4.69
C GLY A 88 -21.34 10.80 -4.74
N PHE A 89 -20.68 11.13 -5.85
CA PHE A 89 -19.75 12.27 -5.92
C PHE A 89 -20.48 13.62 -5.83
N SER A 90 -20.78 14.08 -4.62
CA SER A 90 -21.12 15.48 -4.38
C SER A 90 -19.82 16.28 -4.49
N THR A 91 -19.73 17.15 -5.48
CA THR A 91 -18.61 18.08 -5.66
C THR A 91 -18.60 19.05 -4.48
N THR A 92 -17.98 18.67 -3.38
CA THR A 92 -17.74 19.60 -2.27
C THR A 92 -16.49 20.40 -2.60
N HIS A 93 -16.67 21.69 -2.87
CA HIS A 93 -15.55 22.63 -3.03
C HIS A 93 -14.78 22.72 -1.71
N HIS A 94 -13.70 21.96 -1.59
CA HIS A 94 -12.80 22.06 -0.44
C HIS A 94 -11.94 23.31 -0.58
N ASN A 95 -12.26 24.34 0.19
CA ASN A 95 -11.36 25.49 0.37
C ASN A 95 -10.11 25.04 1.14
N LEU A 96 -8.92 25.51 0.75
CA LEU A 96 -7.67 25.23 1.48
C LEU A 96 -7.77 25.59 2.97
N SER A 97 -8.57 26.61 3.31
CA SER A 97 -8.83 27.03 4.69
C SER A 97 -9.67 26.02 5.47
N SER A 98 -10.64 25.36 4.86
CA SER A 98 -11.42 24.30 5.52
C SER A 98 -10.61 23.01 5.68
N LEU A 99 -9.71 22.71 4.73
CA LEU A 99 -8.75 21.62 4.83
C LEU A 99 -7.76 21.86 5.99
N ALA A 100 -7.17 23.05 6.07
CA ALA A 100 -6.25 23.42 7.15
C ALA A 100 -6.92 23.41 8.53
N ALA A 101 -8.18 23.85 8.60
CA ALA A 101 -8.97 23.79 9.83
C ALA A 101 -9.30 22.34 10.24
N ALA A 102 -9.63 21.47 9.29
CA ALA A 102 -9.84 20.04 9.54
C ALA A 102 -8.57 19.35 10.03
N THR A 103 -7.43 19.57 9.37
CA THR A 103 -6.12 19.06 9.80
C THR A 103 -5.78 19.55 11.21
N ARG A 104 -6.02 20.83 11.51
CA ARG A 104 -5.77 21.37 12.85
C ARG A 104 -6.66 20.73 13.92
N ARG A 105 -7.91 20.36 13.59
CA ARG A 105 -8.80 19.62 14.49
C ARG A 105 -8.32 18.18 14.72
N LEU A 106 -7.84 17.51 13.67
CA LEU A 106 -7.25 16.16 13.77
C LEU A 106 -6.04 16.14 14.73
N PHE A 107 -5.20 17.18 14.70
CA PHE A 107 -4.07 17.33 15.62
C PHE A 107 -4.42 17.94 16.99
N ALA A 108 -5.62 18.49 17.15
CA ALA A 108 -6.10 19.02 18.42
C ALA A 108 -6.62 17.91 19.35
N ASP A 109 -7.05 16.79 18.77
CA ASP A 109 -7.32 15.58 19.53
C ASP A 109 -6.01 15.00 20.07
N ARG A 110 -5.94 14.71 21.37
CA ARG A 110 -4.72 14.20 22.01
C ARG A 110 -4.40 12.77 21.58
N ALA A 111 -5.37 11.98 21.14
CA ALA A 111 -5.15 10.56 20.81
C ALA A 111 -4.66 10.34 19.37
N LEU A 112 -5.15 11.12 18.41
CA LEU A 112 -4.87 10.93 16.98
C LEU A 112 -3.39 11.10 16.57
N PRO A 113 -2.63 12.09 17.10
CA PRO A 113 -1.21 12.22 16.79
C PRO A 113 -0.38 11.01 17.20
N TRP A 114 -0.73 10.37 18.32
CA TRP A 114 -0.04 9.14 18.77
C TRP A 114 -0.35 7.96 17.86
N LEU A 115 -1.59 7.81 17.41
CA LEU A 115 -1.97 6.80 16.41
C LEU A 115 -1.23 7.00 15.07
N TYR A 116 -1.09 8.25 14.62
CA TYR A 116 -0.31 8.55 13.41
C TYR A 116 1.18 8.27 13.58
N LEU A 117 1.74 8.60 14.74
CA LEU A 117 3.13 8.30 15.05
C LEU A 117 3.38 6.79 15.09
N GLU A 118 2.49 6.03 15.73
CA GLU A 118 2.56 4.57 15.77
C GLU A 118 2.51 3.98 14.37
N GLY A 119 1.54 4.38 13.53
CA GLY A 119 1.46 3.94 12.14
C GLY A 119 2.72 4.30 11.34
N CYS A 120 3.26 5.50 11.56
CA CYS A 120 4.51 5.95 10.92
C CYS A 120 5.71 5.11 11.35
N LEU A 121 5.85 4.82 12.65
CA LEU A 121 6.94 4.02 13.20
C LEU A 121 6.84 2.56 12.77
N LEU A 122 5.64 1.97 12.78
CA LEU A 122 5.41 0.60 12.32
C LEU A 122 5.72 0.47 10.84
N LEU A 123 5.21 1.38 10.00
CA LEU A 123 5.48 1.39 8.56
C LEU A 123 6.97 1.65 8.29
N GLY A 124 7.59 2.60 9.00
CA GLY A 124 9.01 2.92 8.87
C GLY A 124 9.91 1.75 9.25
N THR A 125 9.59 1.06 10.35
CA THR A 125 10.30 -0.15 10.80
C THR A 125 10.14 -1.27 9.78
N PHE A 126 8.92 -1.50 9.31
CA PHE A 126 8.63 -2.50 8.27
C PHE A 126 9.43 -2.23 6.99
N VAL A 127 9.37 -1.00 6.47
CA VAL A 127 10.12 -0.59 5.27
C VAL A 127 11.63 -0.72 5.49
N THR A 128 12.13 -0.35 6.66
CA THR A 128 13.55 -0.46 6.99
C THR A 128 14.00 -1.91 7.03
N ILE A 129 13.29 -2.77 7.75
CA ILE A 129 13.61 -4.20 7.85
C ILE A 129 13.58 -4.82 6.44
N PHE A 130 12.53 -4.65 5.66
CA PHE A 130 12.43 -5.29 4.35
C PHE A 130 13.41 -4.75 3.30
N ASN A 131 13.87 -3.51 3.42
CA ASN A 131 14.92 -2.99 2.55
C ASN A 131 16.32 -3.38 3.03
N TYR A 132 16.59 -3.27 4.33
CA TYR A 132 17.92 -3.51 4.88
C TYR A 132 18.25 -5.00 4.97
N LEU A 133 17.27 -5.84 5.31
CA LEU A 133 17.44 -7.30 5.41
C LEU A 133 17.90 -7.90 4.09
N GLY A 134 17.38 -7.40 2.95
CA GLY A 134 17.84 -7.81 1.62
C GLY A 134 19.33 -7.52 1.39
N PHE A 135 19.79 -6.29 1.71
CA PHE A 135 21.20 -5.92 1.57
C PHE A 135 22.12 -6.65 2.56
N HIS A 136 21.65 -6.89 3.78
CA HIS A 136 22.46 -7.54 4.81
C HIS A 136 22.65 -9.04 4.53
N LEU A 137 21.63 -9.73 4.01
CA LEU A 137 21.71 -11.15 3.66
C LEU A 137 22.53 -11.42 2.40
N GLU A 138 22.70 -10.41 1.54
CA GLU A 138 23.59 -10.46 0.37
C GLU A 138 25.07 -10.31 0.77
N GLN A 139 25.37 -9.73 1.95
CA GLN A 139 26.72 -9.59 2.47
C GLN A 139 27.21 -10.85 3.21
N PRO A 140 28.54 -11.04 3.34
CA PRO A 140 29.10 -12.10 4.21
C PRO A 140 28.68 -11.85 5.66
N PRO A 141 28.30 -12.87 6.46
CA PRO A 141 28.58 -14.30 6.32
C PRO A 141 27.48 -15.15 5.64
N TYR A 142 26.37 -14.56 5.18
CA TYR A 142 25.22 -15.33 4.69
C TYR A 142 25.29 -15.63 3.19
N SER A 143 25.81 -14.71 2.36
CA SER A 143 26.01 -14.89 0.91
C SER A 143 24.82 -15.57 0.20
N LEU A 144 23.59 -15.22 0.62
CA LEU A 144 22.39 -15.92 0.18
C LEU A 144 22.08 -15.59 -1.27
N SER A 145 21.71 -16.62 -2.04
CA SER A 145 21.18 -16.46 -3.40
C SER A 145 19.94 -15.56 -3.41
N ARG A 146 19.76 -14.74 -4.45
CA ARG A 146 18.62 -13.82 -4.60
C ARG A 146 17.26 -14.52 -4.47
N ALA A 147 17.19 -15.81 -4.79
CA ALA A 147 16.01 -16.64 -4.59
C ALA A 147 15.63 -16.83 -3.10
N ALA A 148 16.61 -16.94 -2.20
CA ALA A 148 16.38 -17.07 -0.76
C ALA A 148 16.02 -15.73 -0.09
N ILE A 149 16.47 -14.60 -0.66
CA ILE A 149 16.00 -13.27 -0.24
C ILE A 149 14.54 -13.10 -0.70
N GLY A 150 14.20 -13.60 -1.89
CA GLY A 150 12.83 -13.63 -2.41
C GLY A 150 11.84 -14.38 -1.52
N SER A 151 12.25 -15.48 -0.87
CA SER A 151 11.35 -16.28 -0.03
C SER A 151 10.97 -15.60 1.30
N ILE A 152 11.73 -14.61 1.77
CA ILE A 152 11.36 -13.79 2.93
C ILE A 152 10.06 -13.03 2.67
N PHE A 153 9.80 -12.67 1.41
CA PHE A 153 8.57 -12.01 1.04
C PHE A 153 7.32 -12.91 1.22
N PHE A 154 7.45 -14.24 1.34
CA PHE A 154 6.31 -15.08 1.73
C PHE A 154 5.75 -14.74 3.12
N LEU A 155 6.53 -14.12 4.01
CA LEU A 155 6.03 -13.58 5.29
C LEU A 155 4.93 -12.53 5.11
N TYR A 156 4.89 -11.81 3.97
CA TYR A 156 3.78 -10.90 3.67
C TYR A 156 2.44 -11.63 3.57
N ILE A 157 2.40 -12.94 3.19
CA ILE A 157 1.14 -13.71 3.15
C ILE A 157 0.57 -13.86 4.57
N ILE A 158 1.45 -14.18 5.53
CA ILE A 158 1.09 -14.32 6.93
C ILE A 158 0.62 -12.96 7.48
N GLY A 159 1.32 -11.87 7.13
CA GLY A 159 0.92 -10.51 7.48
C GLY A 159 -0.44 -10.11 6.90
N SER A 160 -0.68 -10.38 5.61
CA SER A 160 -1.98 -10.12 4.95
C SER A 160 -3.12 -10.90 5.60
N TYR A 161 -2.90 -12.20 5.90
CA TYR A 161 -3.90 -13.02 6.56
C TYR A 161 -4.20 -12.51 7.97
N SER A 162 -3.17 -12.17 8.74
CA SER A 162 -3.31 -11.59 10.08
C SER A 162 -4.08 -10.27 10.05
N SER A 163 -3.76 -9.38 9.10
CA SER A 163 -4.46 -8.09 8.95
C SER A 163 -5.94 -8.25 8.56
N ALA A 164 -6.25 -9.18 7.65
CA ALA A 164 -7.64 -9.48 7.28
C ALA A 164 -8.43 -10.05 8.47
N TRP A 165 -7.80 -10.93 9.25
CA TRP A 165 -8.38 -11.51 10.46
C TRP A 165 -8.65 -10.45 11.54
N PHE A 166 -7.65 -9.60 11.85
CA PHE A 166 -7.79 -8.52 12.83
C PHE A 166 -8.79 -7.45 12.38
N GLY A 167 -8.89 -7.15 11.07
CA GLY A 167 -9.91 -6.25 10.53
C GLY A 167 -11.34 -6.76 10.75
N GLY A 168 -11.54 -8.09 10.60
CA GLY A 168 -12.82 -8.73 10.94
C GLY A 168 -13.13 -8.70 12.44
N LEU A 169 -12.12 -8.90 13.30
CA LEU A 169 -12.30 -8.80 14.76
C LEU A 169 -12.62 -7.37 15.23
N ALA A 170 -11.94 -6.36 14.68
CA ALA A 170 -12.19 -4.95 15.01
C ALA A 170 -13.57 -4.45 14.58
N SER A 171 -14.24 -5.14 13.65
CA SER A 171 -15.64 -4.86 13.32
C SER A 171 -16.65 -5.49 14.29
N ARG A 172 -16.20 -6.45 15.12
CA ARG A 172 -17.04 -7.19 16.08
C ARG A 172 -16.95 -6.70 17.52
N TYR A 173 -15.87 -5.99 17.89
CA TYR A 173 -15.59 -5.48 19.24
C TYR A 173 -15.29 -3.99 19.18
#